data_AF-W3VRQ7-F1
#
_entry.id   AF-W3VRQ7-F1
#
_cell.length_a   1.000
_cell.length_b   1.000
_cell.length_c   1.000
_cell.angle_alpha   90.00
_cell.angle_beta   90.00
_cell.angle_gamma   90.00
#
_symmetry.space_group_name_H-M   'P 1'
#
loop_
_entity.id
_entity.type
_entity.pdbx_description
1 polymer ?
#
loop_
_entity_poly.entity_id
_entity_poly.type
_entity_poly.pdbx_seq_one_letter_code
_entity_poly.pdbx_strand_id
1 'polypeptide(L)'
;MMLHFSLLPTILSALALVSQRAAAAPSPIGAFAPVGNDTRPVIRANEAGVLQDSLLDERGQLLENPRIVLQERQNPGFAYGSQKVRGVNIGGWLVAEPWITPSLFDNTGDSRVIDEWTFGQYASNAYGRLSRHWSTFYTEADFAAIAGAGLNHVRIPIGYWAFDTSAGEPYVRSNQADYLERAVQWSRKYGLKNGFDNSGRKGAVQWPNSQSNADRAIKVISTIAARFAKYDGTVTSIELLNEPAGFVGGNILDFTKNYYNSGYYAARAKFGNAAIMIHDAFMGLDYWRGVAQPPQYQQVLLDTHIYSVFSPDQVAMSEDARLNNYCGQANGLASSNGNLWTIVGEWTAAPTDCAKYLNGRGVGARYDGSFGQGSYYVGSCADKTGDGSNFSAAYKASLQRLFETQISVYERASGWVFWTWKTESAADWDYQRGLKGGWITYNLNSRPNARC
;
A
#
# COMPACT_ATOMS: atom_id res chain seq x y z
N MET A 1 -73.58 54.26 -27.82
CA MET A 1 -73.56 52.77 -27.77
C MET A 1 -72.38 52.38 -26.88
N MET A 2 -72.59 52.13 -25.58
CA MET A 2 -73.03 50.85 -24.95
C MET A 2 -72.02 49.72 -25.21
N LEU A 3 -71.53 48.89 -24.29
CA LEU A 3 -71.64 48.58 -22.84
C LEU A 3 -70.37 47.70 -22.55
N HIS A 4 -69.55 47.88 -21.50
CA HIS A 4 -69.65 47.47 -20.09
C HIS A 4 -69.45 45.97 -19.74
N PHE A 5 -68.59 45.75 -18.72
CA PHE A 5 -68.41 44.64 -17.75
C PHE A 5 -67.42 43.45 -17.96
N SER A 6 -66.25 43.59 -17.29
CA SER A 6 -65.61 42.73 -16.26
C SER A 6 -65.71 41.18 -16.27
N LEU A 7 -64.56 40.51 -16.07
CA LEU A 7 -64.16 39.76 -14.84
C LEU A 7 -62.79 39.05 -15.00
N LEU A 8 -61.89 39.24 -14.02
CA LEU A 8 -60.67 38.44 -13.70
C LEU A 8 -61.08 37.11 -12.99
N PRO A 9 -60.22 36.07 -12.78
CA PRO A 9 -58.81 36.21 -12.30
C PRO A 9 -57.74 35.14 -12.68
N THR A 10 -56.47 35.52 -12.41
CA THR A 10 -55.26 34.70 -12.05
C THR A 10 -54.74 33.70 -13.10
N ILE A 11 -53.45 33.58 -13.46
CA ILE A 11 -52.25 33.22 -12.69
C ILE A 11 -51.01 33.59 -13.56
N LEU A 12 -50.00 34.26 -12.99
CA LEU A 12 -48.55 33.95 -13.03
C LEU A 12 -47.73 35.20 -12.70
N SER A 13 -47.37 35.31 -11.43
CA SER A 13 -46.28 36.18 -10.96
C SER A 13 -44.98 35.38 -10.90
N ALA A 14 -43.87 36.11 -11.01
CA ALA A 14 -42.49 35.73 -10.65
C ALA A 14 -41.59 35.17 -11.76
N LEU A 15 -41.17 36.06 -12.65
CA LEU A 15 -39.89 35.97 -13.36
C LEU A 15 -39.19 37.33 -13.29
N ALA A 16 -38.63 37.64 -12.12
CA ALA A 16 -37.64 38.70 -11.94
C ALA A 16 -36.97 38.51 -10.58
N LEU A 17 -35.70 38.12 -10.58
CA LEU A 17 -34.60 38.73 -9.81
C LEU A 17 -33.42 37.75 -9.79
N VAL A 18 -32.53 37.89 -10.77
CA VAL A 18 -31.14 37.48 -10.69
C VAL A 18 -30.34 38.71 -10.24
N SER A 19 -29.30 38.46 -9.42
CA SER A 19 -28.24 39.39 -9.01
C SER A 19 -28.38 40.09 -7.65
N GLN A 20 -28.20 39.34 -6.57
CA GLN A 20 -27.47 39.85 -5.40
C GLN A 20 -26.38 38.83 -4.99
N ARG A 21 -25.11 39.17 -5.23
CA ARG A 21 -23.97 38.51 -4.60
C ARG A 21 -23.87 39.00 -3.16
N ALA A 22 -24.36 38.22 -2.21
CA ALA A 22 -24.02 38.37 -0.81
C ALA A 22 -22.84 37.43 -0.49
N ALA A 23 -21.70 38.00 -0.12
CA ALA A 23 -20.60 37.24 0.46
C ALA A 23 -21.00 36.84 1.88
N ALA A 24 -21.32 35.56 2.10
CA ALA A 24 -21.55 35.00 3.43
C ALA A 24 -20.20 34.57 4.04
N ALA A 25 -19.91 35.05 5.24
CA ALA A 25 -18.79 34.60 6.05
C ALA A 25 -18.97 33.13 6.45
N PRO A 26 -17.88 32.35 6.65
CA PRO A 26 -17.99 30.94 7.01
C PRO A 26 -18.52 30.81 8.45
N SER A 27 -19.66 30.11 8.58
CA SER A 27 -20.22 29.72 9.88
C SER A 27 -19.31 28.70 10.59
N PRO A 28 -19.26 28.68 11.93
CA PRO A 28 -18.47 27.71 12.67
C PRO A 28 -19.06 26.30 12.47
N ILE A 29 -18.18 25.34 12.16
CA ILE A 29 -18.53 23.92 11.98
C ILE A 29 -19.07 23.38 13.31
N GLY A 30 -20.38 23.11 13.35
CA GLY A 30 -21.01 22.41 14.46
C GLY A 30 -20.54 20.96 14.56
N ALA A 31 -20.48 20.45 15.79
CA ALA A 31 -20.05 19.08 16.10
C ALA A 31 -20.89 18.02 15.37
N PHE A 32 -20.23 16.98 14.84
CA PHE A 32 -20.85 15.86 14.14
C PHE A 32 -21.62 14.93 15.12
N ALA A 33 -22.86 14.61 14.77
CA ALA A 33 -23.67 13.60 15.46
C ALA A 33 -23.33 12.16 14.98
N PRO A 34 -23.49 11.12 15.82
CA PRO A 34 -23.14 9.73 15.46
C PRO A 34 -24.04 9.14 14.35
N VAL A 35 -23.42 8.43 13.41
CA VAL A 35 -24.06 7.84 12.23
C VAL A 35 -24.67 6.48 12.58
N GLY A 36 -25.95 6.49 12.94
CA GLY A 36 -26.78 5.29 13.07
C GLY A 36 -28.27 5.53 12.81
N ASN A 37 -28.71 6.78 12.67
CA ASN A 37 -30.12 7.16 12.57
C ASN A 37 -30.42 8.16 11.42
N ASP A 38 -29.49 8.38 10.48
CA ASP A 38 -29.71 9.36 9.38
C ASP A 38 -30.36 8.70 8.15
N THR A 39 -31.69 8.74 8.12
CA THR A 39 -32.55 8.20 7.04
C THR A 39 -32.81 9.20 5.91
N ARG A 40 -32.11 10.35 5.87
CA ARG A 40 -32.38 11.40 4.88
C ARG A 40 -32.06 10.94 3.44
N PRO A 41 -32.87 11.34 2.44
CA PRO A 41 -32.62 11.06 1.03
C PRO A 41 -31.26 11.56 0.54
N VAL A 42 -30.64 10.85 -0.40
CA VAL A 42 -29.32 11.19 -0.98
C VAL A 42 -29.48 11.74 -2.38
N ILE A 43 -28.85 12.87 -2.66
CA ILE A 43 -28.78 13.47 -3.99
C ILE A 43 -27.31 13.58 -4.39
N ARG A 44 -26.93 12.99 -5.52
CA ARG A 44 -25.58 13.08 -6.07
C ARG A 44 -25.38 14.40 -6.83
N ALA A 45 -24.18 14.98 -6.77
CA ALA A 45 -23.82 16.18 -7.53
C ALA A 45 -22.40 16.04 -8.13
N ASN A 46 -22.14 16.48 -9.36
CA ASN A 46 -20.79 16.40 -9.96
C ASN A 46 -19.84 17.52 -9.46
N GLU A 47 -18.60 17.56 -9.96
CA GLU A 47 -17.58 18.57 -9.58
C GLU A 47 -18.01 20.02 -9.78
N ALA A 48 -18.85 20.26 -10.79
CA ALA A 48 -19.38 21.58 -11.10
C ALA A 48 -20.59 21.95 -10.22
N GLY A 49 -20.94 21.11 -9.23
CA GLY A 49 -22.11 21.28 -8.36
C GLY A 49 -23.44 20.93 -9.04
N VAL A 50 -23.41 20.27 -10.20
CA VAL A 50 -24.62 19.92 -10.95
C VAL A 50 -25.20 18.62 -10.39
N LEU A 51 -26.44 18.68 -9.91
CA LEU A 51 -27.17 17.53 -9.39
C LEU A 51 -27.34 16.47 -10.48
N GLN A 52 -27.06 15.22 -10.10
CA GLN A 52 -27.13 14.02 -10.94
C GLN A 52 -28.37 13.17 -10.60
N ASP A 53 -28.99 13.44 -9.46
CA ASP A 53 -30.25 12.83 -9.03
C ASP A 53 -31.37 13.86 -8.99
N SER A 54 -32.60 13.38 -9.13
CA SER A 54 -33.81 14.19 -8.99
C SER A 54 -33.93 14.74 -7.57
N LEU A 55 -34.34 16.01 -7.45
CA LEU A 55 -34.79 16.60 -6.19
C LEU A 55 -36.20 16.11 -5.79
N LEU A 56 -36.84 15.33 -6.66
CA LEU A 56 -38.21 14.85 -6.50
C LEU A 56 -38.25 13.37 -6.18
N ASP A 57 -39.18 12.98 -5.31
CA ASP A 57 -39.54 11.58 -5.06
C ASP A 57 -40.39 10.97 -6.18
N GLU A 58 -40.77 9.71 -6.03
CA GLU A 58 -41.58 8.95 -7.00
C GLU A 58 -42.98 9.55 -7.25
N ARG A 59 -43.43 10.46 -6.37
CA ARG A 59 -44.72 11.15 -6.46
C ARG A 59 -44.57 12.57 -7.01
N GLY A 60 -43.36 12.98 -7.38
CA GLY A 60 -43.06 14.32 -7.89
C GLY A 60 -42.98 15.39 -6.81
N GLN A 61 -42.83 15.02 -5.53
CA GLN A 61 -42.68 15.97 -4.42
C GLN A 61 -41.21 16.21 -4.10
N LEU A 62 -40.87 17.43 -3.66
CA LEU A 62 -39.50 17.74 -3.23
C LEU A 62 -39.08 16.86 -2.06
N LEU A 63 -37.90 16.26 -2.17
CA LEU A 63 -37.28 15.50 -1.09
C LEU A 63 -37.08 16.41 0.12
N GLU A 64 -37.52 15.95 1.30
CA GLU A 64 -37.33 16.68 2.54
C GLU A 64 -35.91 16.47 3.08
N ASN A 65 -35.21 17.59 3.33
CA ASN A 65 -33.87 17.63 3.91
C ASN A 65 -32.86 16.64 3.26
N PRO A 66 -32.73 16.60 1.92
CA PRO A 66 -31.82 15.67 1.28
C PRO A 66 -30.37 16.04 1.57
N ARG A 67 -29.52 15.03 1.75
CA ARG A 67 -28.07 15.25 1.77
C ARG A 67 -27.54 15.27 0.34
N ILE A 68 -26.85 16.34 -0.02
CA ILE A 68 -26.12 16.41 -1.29
C ILE A 68 -24.75 15.77 -1.09
N VAL A 69 -24.44 14.74 -1.88
CA VAL A 69 -23.16 14.06 -1.89
C VAL A 69 -22.47 14.38 -3.22
N LEU A 70 -21.31 15.01 -3.17
CA LEU A 70 -20.48 15.21 -4.35
C LEU A 70 -20.04 13.82 -4.86
N GLN A 71 -20.36 13.52 -6.11
CA GLN A 71 -20.27 12.22 -6.76
C GLN A 71 -18.88 11.94 -7.33
N GLU A 72 -17.93 12.85 -7.15
CA GLU A 72 -16.55 12.48 -7.38
C GLU A 72 -16.03 11.70 -6.19
N ARG A 73 -16.05 10.37 -6.37
CA ARG A 73 -14.93 9.58 -5.88
C ARG A 73 -13.70 10.29 -6.42
N GLN A 74 -12.89 10.83 -5.52
CA GLN A 74 -11.63 11.47 -5.91
C GLN A 74 -10.91 10.53 -6.89
N ASN A 75 -10.23 11.03 -7.90
CA ASN A 75 -9.64 10.18 -8.93
C ASN A 75 -8.16 9.99 -8.60
N PRO A 76 -7.73 8.84 -8.05
CA PRO A 76 -6.34 8.66 -7.65
C PRO A 76 -5.42 8.52 -8.87
N GLY A 77 -5.93 8.68 -10.09
CA GLY A 77 -5.18 8.50 -11.32
C GLY A 77 -5.02 7.03 -11.72
N PHE A 78 -5.68 6.12 -11.00
CA PHE A 78 -5.76 4.69 -11.33
C PHE A 78 -7.15 4.15 -10.99
N ALA A 79 -7.72 3.35 -11.88
CA ALA A 79 -9.06 2.80 -11.72
C ALA A 79 -9.06 1.54 -10.84
N TYR A 80 -8.80 1.71 -9.53
CA TYR A 80 -8.84 0.61 -8.58
C TYR A 80 -10.18 -0.14 -8.63
N GLY A 81 -10.14 -1.46 -8.50
CA GLY A 81 -11.29 -2.36 -8.63
C GLY A 81 -11.66 -2.76 -10.07
N SER A 82 -11.32 -1.96 -11.09
CA SER A 82 -11.57 -2.30 -12.50
C SER A 82 -10.28 -2.59 -13.28
N GLN A 83 -9.19 -1.91 -12.97
CA GLN A 83 -7.86 -2.20 -13.49
C GLN A 83 -7.03 -2.94 -12.45
N LYS A 84 -6.27 -3.97 -12.87
CA LYS A 84 -5.41 -4.73 -11.97
C LYS A 84 -4.09 -4.01 -11.72
N VAL A 85 -3.75 -3.85 -10.45
CA VAL A 85 -2.43 -3.47 -9.96
C VAL A 85 -1.47 -4.61 -10.27
N ARG A 86 -0.38 -4.30 -10.97
CA ARG A 86 0.70 -5.23 -11.28
C ARG A 86 2.00 -4.46 -11.05
N GLY A 87 2.59 -4.66 -9.88
CA GLY A 87 3.72 -3.85 -9.45
C GLY A 87 4.84 -4.63 -8.79
N VAL A 88 5.86 -3.88 -8.41
CA VAL A 88 6.99 -4.36 -7.60
C VAL A 88 7.28 -3.38 -6.47
N ASN A 89 7.76 -3.89 -5.35
CA ASN A 89 8.28 -3.06 -4.27
C ASN A 89 9.68 -2.55 -4.63
N ILE A 90 10.00 -1.31 -4.26
CA ILE A 90 11.32 -0.69 -4.30
C ILE A 90 11.99 -0.91 -2.93
N GLY A 91 12.05 -2.19 -2.54
CA GLY A 91 12.52 -2.64 -1.23
C GLY A 91 14.03 -2.45 -1.05
N GLY A 92 14.46 -2.34 0.20
CA GLY A 92 15.87 -2.17 0.55
C GLY A 92 16.51 -0.84 0.14
N TRP A 93 15.75 0.14 -0.37
CA TRP A 93 16.28 1.43 -0.84
C TRP A 93 16.25 2.54 0.22
N LEU A 94 15.08 3.16 0.44
CA LEU A 94 14.92 4.25 1.43
C LEU A 94 14.62 3.74 2.85
N VAL A 95 14.39 2.44 2.96
CA VAL A 95 14.51 1.63 4.17
C VAL A 95 15.53 0.55 3.86
N ALA A 96 16.65 0.54 4.57
CA ALA A 96 17.72 -0.42 4.34
C ALA A 96 17.42 -1.76 5.02
N GLU A 97 17.48 -2.84 4.25
CA GLU A 97 17.24 -4.20 4.73
C GLU A 97 18.48 -5.08 4.50
N PRO A 98 19.03 -5.71 5.56
CA PRO A 98 20.25 -6.52 5.45
C PRO A 98 20.16 -7.67 4.46
N TRP A 99 18.97 -8.19 4.20
CA TRP A 99 18.80 -9.34 3.33
C TRP A 99 18.67 -8.97 1.85
N ILE A 100 18.15 -7.77 1.56
CA ILE A 100 18.10 -7.22 0.20
C ILE A 100 19.48 -6.70 -0.21
N THR A 101 20.16 -6.00 0.71
CA THR A 101 21.49 -5.38 0.49
C THR A 101 22.52 -5.80 1.54
N PRO A 102 22.89 -7.09 1.62
CA PRO A 102 23.89 -7.57 2.57
C PRO A 102 25.21 -6.81 2.51
N SER A 103 25.65 -6.34 1.34
CA SER A 103 26.90 -5.57 1.20
C SER A 103 26.88 -4.26 1.99
N LEU A 104 25.69 -3.66 2.17
CA LEU A 104 25.51 -2.45 2.98
C LEU A 104 25.75 -2.74 4.46
N PHE A 105 25.37 -3.92 4.94
CA PHE A 105 25.47 -4.34 6.36
C PHE A 105 26.69 -5.21 6.67
N ASP A 106 27.37 -5.72 5.65
CA ASP A 106 28.65 -6.41 5.77
C ASP A 106 29.77 -5.38 6.02
N ASN A 107 30.83 -5.79 6.73
CA ASN A 107 31.99 -4.92 7.00
C ASN A 107 31.63 -3.55 7.61
N THR A 108 30.61 -3.48 8.46
CA THR A 108 30.22 -2.26 9.20
C THR A 108 31.23 -1.83 10.26
N GLY A 109 32.15 -2.73 10.64
CA GLY A 109 33.05 -2.56 11.77
C GLY A 109 32.42 -2.94 13.12
N ASP A 110 31.12 -3.29 13.14
CA ASP A 110 30.39 -3.63 14.36
C ASP A 110 29.28 -4.66 14.07
N SER A 111 29.28 -5.77 14.83
CA SER A 111 28.31 -6.86 14.68
C SER A 111 26.91 -6.51 15.22
N ARG A 112 26.79 -5.46 16.03
CA ARG A 112 25.49 -4.98 16.56
C ARG A 112 24.62 -4.29 15.51
N VAL A 113 25.18 -3.96 14.35
CA VAL A 113 24.44 -3.38 13.22
C VAL A 113 23.55 -4.44 12.58
N ILE A 114 22.26 -4.46 12.90
CA ILE A 114 21.30 -5.48 12.45
C ILE A 114 20.08 -4.88 11.73
N ASP A 115 19.92 -3.57 11.79
CA ASP A 115 18.84 -2.77 11.18
C ASP A 115 19.33 -1.32 10.97
N GLU A 116 18.51 -0.45 10.37
CA GLU A 116 18.92 0.94 10.08
C GLU A 116 19.09 1.79 11.35
N TRP A 117 18.38 1.46 12.44
CA TRP A 117 18.58 2.09 13.74
C TRP A 117 20.00 1.86 14.27
N THR A 118 20.40 0.60 14.40
CA THR A 118 21.73 0.22 14.88
C THR A 118 22.81 0.56 13.87
N PHE A 119 22.49 0.64 12.58
CA PHE A 119 23.37 1.19 11.54
C PHE A 119 23.77 2.63 11.86
N GLY A 120 22.80 3.48 12.16
CA GLY A 120 23.05 4.86 12.57
C GLY A 120 23.84 5.00 13.87
N GLN A 121 23.70 4.03 14.79
CA GLN A 121 24.43 4.03 16.07
C GLN A 121 25.88 3.56 15.95
N TYR A 122 26.13 2.51 15.18
CA TYR A 122 27.37 1.73 15.29
C TYR A 122 28.12 1.56 13.97
N ALA A 123 27.50 1.82 12.81
CA ALA A 123 28.20 1.63 11.54
C ALA A 123 29.27 2.70 11.35
N SER A 124 30.48 2.26 10.98
CA SER A 124 31.51 3.15 10.50
C SER A 124 31.04 3.89 9.24
N ASN A 125 31.19 5.23 9.23
CA ASN A 125 30.78 6.09 8.12
C ASN A 125 29.32 5.86 7.66
N ALA A 126 28.37 5.80 8.60
CA ALA A 126 26.97 5.53 8.30
C ALA A 126 26.40 6.45 7.19
N TYR A 127 26.69 7.75 7.26
CA TYR A 127 26.27 8.73 6.25
C TYR A 127 26.83 8.44 4.86
N GLY A 128 28.14 8.22 4.72
CA GLY A 128 28.76 7.97 3.41
C GLY A 128 28.26 6.67 2.77
N ARG A 129 28.02 5.63 3.58
CA ARG A 129 27.48 4.34 3.10
C ARG A 129 26.05 4.47 2.60
N LEU A 130 25.16 5.05 3.40
CA LEU A 130 23.75 5.22 3.02
C LEU A 130 23.58 6.25 1.89
N SER A 131 24.35 7.34 1.87
CA SER A 131 24.34 8.31 0.77
C SER A 131 24.71 7.67 -0.57
N ARG A 132 25.78 6.84 -0.58
CA ARG A 132 26.15 6.05 -1.76
C ARG A 132 25.02 5.09 -2.14
N HIS A 133 24.51 4.31 -1.19
CA HIS A 133 23.41 3.36 -1.39
C HIS A 133 22.20 4.00 -2.05
N TRP A 134 21.68 5.11 -1.49
CA TRP A 134 20.52 5.79 -2.07
C TRP A 134 20.79 6.31 -3.48
N SER A 135 22.02 6.73 -3.78
CA SER A 135 22.39 7.26 -5.10
C SER A 135 22.59 6.21 -6.19
N THR A 136 22.88 4.96 -5.82
CA THR A 136 23.27 3.91 -6.78
C THR A 136 22.35 2.69 -6.78
N PHE A 137 21.66 2.40 -5.67
CA PHE A 137 20.90 1.17 -5.57
C PHE A 137 19.68 1.19 -6.48
N TYR A 138 18.88 2.26 -6.51
CA TYR A 138 17.87 2.46 -7.57
C TYR A 138 18.18 3.70 -8.39
N THR A 139 17.96 3.58 -9.69
CA THR A 139 18.18 4.65 -10.68
C THR A 139 16.97 4.77 -11.60
N GLU A 140 16.96 5.79 -12.45
CA GLU A 140 15.93 5.92 -13.48
C GLU A 140 15.83 4.69 -14.41
N ALA A 141 16.97 4.04 -14.69
CA ALA A 141 17.01 2.85 -15.54
C ALA A 141 16.18 1.69 -14.96
N ASP A 142 16.10 1.59 -13.63
CA ASP A 142 15.25 0.59 -12.98
C ASP A 142 13.77 0.85 -13.26
N PHE A 143 13.32 2.10 -13.19
CA PHE A 143 11.92 2.47 -13.46
C PHE A 143 11.56 2.27 -14.94
N ALA A 144 12.49 2.56 -15.85
CA ALA A 144 12.34 2.23 -17.26
C ALA A 144 12.20 0.71 -17.48
N ALA A 145 13.02 -0.09 -16.79
CA ALA A 145 12.97 -1.55 -16.89
C ALA A 145 11.70 -2.16 -16.26
N ILE A 146 11.21 -1.59 -15.14
CA ILE A 146 9.94 -1.97 -14.50
C ILE A 146 8.78 -1.75 -15.48
N ALA A 147 8.70 -0.56 -16.09
CA ALA A 147 7.68 -0.28 -17.10
C ALA A 147 7.84 -1.18 -18.34
N GLY A 148 9.08 -1.41 -18.80
CA GLY A 148 9.40 -2.33 -19.90
C GLY A 148 9.03 -3.79 -19.63
N ALA A 149 8.92 -4.20 -18.36
CA ALA A 149 8.42 -5.50 -17.95
C ALA A 149 6.88 -5.61 -17.99
N GLY A 150 6.16 -4.55 -18.37
CA GLY A 150 4.70 -4.51 -18.42
C GLY A 150 4.03 -4.25 -17.06
N LEU A 151 4.80 -3.80 -16.06
CA LEU A 151 4.29 -3.41 -14.76
C LEU A 151 3.73 -1.98 -14.79
N ASN A 152 2.74 -1.72 -13.92
CA ASN A 152 2.06 -0.43 -13.85
C ASN A 152 2.16 0.27 -12.49
N HIS A 153 2.75 -0.39 -11.48
CA HIS A 153 2.90 0.16 -10.12
C HIS A 153 4.29 -0.09 -9.55
N VAL A 154 4.70 0.82 -8.67
CA VAL A 154 5.78 0.66 -7.70
C VAL A 154 5.26 1.00 -6.31
N ARG A 155 5.64 0.22 -5.29
CA ARG A 155 5.47 0.56 -3.87
C ARG A 155 6.84 0.90 -3.30
N ILE A 156 6.99 2.04 -2.64
CA ILE A 156 8.28 2.55 -2.16
C ILE A 156 8.24 2.71 -0.62
N PRO A 157 8.87 1.78 0.11
CA PRO A 157 9.07 1.92 1.54
C PRO A 157 9.92 3.15 1.85
N ILE A 158 9.44 3.99 2.78
CA ILE A 158 10.15 5.14 3.33
C ILE A 158 9.94 5.25 4.85
N GLY A 159 11.04 5.27 5.59
CA GLY A 159 11.00 5.45 7.04
C GLY A 159 10.55 6.85 7.47
N TYR A 160 9.88 6.96 8.62
CA TYR A 160 9.48 8.25 9.19
C TYR A 160 10.68 9.18 9.45
N TRP A 161 11.87 8.60 9.68
CA TRP A 161 13.12 9.32 9.93
C TRP A 161 13.64 10.10 8.72
N ALA A 162 13.10 9.84 7.52
CA ALA A 162 13.32 10.71 6.36
C ALA A 162 12.70 12.12 6.56
N PHE A 163 11.76 12.27 7.49
CA PHE A 163 11.02 13.50 7.76
C PHE A 163 11.17 14.01 9.21
N ASP A 164 11.23 13.10 10.19
CA ASP A 164 11.28 13.45 11.61
C ASP A 164 12.20 12.51 12.41
N THR A 165 13.28 13.05 12.96
CA THR A 165 14.16 12.41 13.96
C THR A 165 14.31 13.28 15.22
N SER A 166 13.29 14.07 15.52
CA SER A 166 13.34 15.08 16.59
C SER A 166 13.43 14.52 18.01
N ALA A 167 13.24 13.20 18.20
CA ALA A 167 13.35 12.57 19.51
C ALA A 167 14.75 11.99 19.81
N GLY A 168 15.76 12.35 19.00
CA GLY A 168 17.14 11.93 19.20
C GLY A 168 17.45 10.53 18.65
N GLU A 169 16.66 10.05 17.69
CA GLU A 169 16.90 8.78 17.03
C GLU A 169 18.21 8.80 16.23
N PRO A 170 18.96 7.70 16.20
CA PRO A 170 20.29 7.62 15.59
C PRO A 170 20.28 7.50 14.07
N TYR A 171 19.11 7.53 13.43
CA TYR A 171 18.99 7.38 11.99
C TYR A 171 19.84 8.42 11.24
N VAL A 172 20.43 7.99 10.13
CA VAL A 172 21.18 8.90 9.27
C VAL A 172 20.20 9.86 8.60
N ARG A 173 20.25 11.12 9.03
CA ARG A 173 19.49 12.18 8.41
C ARG A 173 20.17 12.61 7.11
N SER A 174 19.47 12.45 6.00
CA SER A 174 19.93 12.91 4.70
C SER A 174 18.73 13.28 3.81
N ASN A 175 18.93 13.24 2.51
CA ASN A 175 17.99 13.59 1.46
C ASN A 175 17.13 12.41 0.98
N GLN A 176 16.79 11.43 1.85
CA GLN A 176 15.91 10.31 1.48
C GLN A 176 14.59 10.79 0.86
N ALA A 177 14.00 11.87 1.40
CA ALA A 177 12.79 12.47 0.86
C ALA A 177 12.97 13.06 -0.55
N ASP A 178 14.19 13.48 -0.92
CA ASP A 178 14.48 13.97 -2.28
C ASP A 178 14.69 12.80 -3.25
N TYR A 179 15.27 11.68 -2.80
CA TYR A 179 15.30 10.45 -3.59
C TYR A 179 13.90 9.90 -3.84
N LEU A 180 13.01 9.96 -2.85
CA LEU A 180 11.59 9.65 -3.04
C LEU A 180 10.96 10.52 -4.12
N GLU A 181 11.25 11.82 -4.10
CA GLU A 181 10.73 12.74 -5.11
C GLU A 181 11.26 12.45 -6.51
N ARG A 182 12.55 12.07 -6.65
CA ARG A 182 13.11 11.60 -7.93
C ARG A 182 12.42 10.33 -8.41
N ALA A 183 12.14 9.39 -7.51
CA ALA A 183 11.43 8.16 -7.86
C ALA A 183 10.02 8.45 -8.39
N VAL A 184 9.29 9.38 -7.77
CA VAL A 184 7.98 9.81 -8.26
C VAL A 184 8.09 10.49 -9.64
N GLN A 185 9.15 11.26 -9.89
CA GLN A 185 9.39 11.85 -11.21
C GLN A 185 9.69 10.77 -12.27
N TRP A 186 10.47 9.75 -11.93
CA TRP A 186 10.71 8.60 -12.81
C TRP A 186 9.43 7.81 -13.06
N SER A 187 8.63 7.55 -12.01
CA SER A 187 7.31 6.93 -12.14
C SER A 187 6.41 7.69 -13.11
N ARG A 188 6.32 9.02 -12.97
CA ARG A 188 5.55 9.87 -13.88
C ARG A 188 6.04 9.74 -15.32
N LYS A 189 7.35 9.78 -15.54
CA LYS A 189 7.97 9.67 -16.87
C LYS A 189 7.63 8.34 -17.58
N TYR A 190 7.57 7.23 -16.83
CA TYR A 190 7.33 5.89 -17.37
C TYR A 190 5.90 5.39 -17.15
N GLY A 191 4.97 6.24 -16.70
CA GLY A 191 3.56 5.88 -16.50
C GLY A 191 3.31 4.91 -15.34
N LEU A 192 4.28 4.74 -14.44
CA LEU A 192 4.13 3.93 -13.23
C LEU A 192 3.37 4.72 -12.15
N LYS A 193 2.54 4.01 -11.40
CA LYS A 193 1.86 4.54 -10.21
C LYS A 193 2.66 4.23 -8.95
N ASN A 194 2.52 5.06 -7.93
CA ASN A 194 3.32 4.99 -6.72
C ASN A 194 2.46 4.91 -5.43
N GLY A 195 2.87 4.03 -4.50
CA GLY A 195 2.41 4.00 -3.10
C GLY A 195 3.60 3.93 -2.12
N PHE A 196 3.42 4.36 -0.86
CA PHE A 196 4.49 4.45 0.15
C PHE A 196 4.14 3.70 1.43
N ASP A 197 5.10 3.03 2.08
CA ASP A 197 4.97 2.28 3.34
C ASP A 197 6.19 2.49 4.28
N ASN A 198 6.23 1.92 5.50
CA ASN A 198 7.32 2.21 6.47
C ASN A 198 7.57 1.15 7.56
N SER A 199 8.82 0.70 7.74
CA SER A 199 9.35 0.00 8.94
C SER A 199 10.87 0.13 8.98
N GLY A 200 11.57 -0.06 10.11
CA GLY A 200 13.05 0.10 10.13
C GLY A 200 13.82 -0.17 11.42
N ARG A 201 13.14 -0.71 12.46
CA ARG A 201 13.78 -1.04 13.74
C ARG A 201 13.31 -2.41 14.22
N LYS A 202 14.27 -3.30 14.49
CA LYS A 202 14.04 -4.62 15.08
C LYS A 202 13.90 -4.51 16.60
N GLY A 203 13.04 -5.33 17.19
CA GLY A 203 12.89 -5.44 18.65
C GLY A 203 11.44 -5.58 19.08
N ALA A 204 11.16 -5.28 20.35
CA ALA A 204 9.82 -5.34 20.91
C ALA A 204 8.86 -4.37 20.21
N VAL A 205 7.62 -4.80 20.00
CA VAL A 205 6.55 -3.97 19.43
C VAL A 205 6.13 -2.94 20.48
N GLN A 206 6.50 -1.67 20.25
CA GLN A 206 6.16 -0.54 21.13
C GLN A 206 5.11 0.40 20.51
N TRP A 207 4.57 0.04 19.34
CA TRP A 207 3.59 0.83 18.59
C TRP A 207 2.43 1.36 19.45
N PRO A 208 1.72 0.54 20.25
CA PRO A 208 0.56 1.02 21.01
C PRO A 208 0.92 1.73 22.32
N ASN A 209 2.21 1.82 22.66
CA ASN A 209 2.65 2.25 23.99
C ASN A 209 2.88 3.76 24.08
N SER A 210 2.74 4.50 22.97
CA SER A 210 3.04 5.93 22.92
C SER A 210 2.15 6.66 21.90
N GLN A 211 1.19 7.44 22.42
CA GLN A 211 0.38 8.32 21.58
C GLN A 211 1.24 9.35 20.84
N SER A 212 2.31 9.85 21.46
CA SER A 212 3.22 10.80 20.79
C SER A 212 3.91 10.20 19.56
N ASN A 213 4.18 8.88 19.54
CA ASN A 213 4.69 8.22 18.33
C ASN A 213 3.63 8.18 17.21
N ALA A 214 2.37 7.89 17.54
CA ALA A 214 1.28 7.96 16.57
C ALA A 214 1.06 9.38 16.05
N ASP A 215 1.10 10.40 16.91
CA ASP A 215 0.94 11.80 16.51
C ASP A 215 2.07 12.26 15.56
N ARG A 216 3.31 11.83 15.84
CA ARG A 216 4.45 12.06 14.94
C ARG A 216 4.27 11.35 13.60
N ALA A 217 3.85 10.09 13.61
CA ALA A 217 3.57 9.35 12.38
C ALA A 217 2.46 10.03 11.55
N ILE A 218 1.38 10.50 12.19
CA ILE A 218 0.30 11.26 11.53
C ILE A 218 0.84 12.56 10.90
N LYS A 219 1.72 13.28 11.60
CA LYS A 219 2.37 14.49 11.08
C LYS A 219 3.26 14.19 9.87
N VAL A 220 3.98 13.07 9.89
CA VAL A 220 4.78 12.60 8.75
C VAL A 220 3.88 12.25 7.57
N ILE A 221 2.79 11.51 7.78
CA ILE A 221 1.79 11.23 6.73
C ILE A 221 1.23 12.52 6.12
N SER A 222 0.87 13.51 6.94
CA SER A 222 0.40 14.80 6.44
C SER A 222 1.48 15.53 5.62
N THR A 223 2.75 15.42 6.02
CA THR A 223 3.90 16.00 5.31
C THR A 223 4.12 15.31 3.96
N ILE A 224 4.06 13.97 3.91
CA ILE A 224 4.12 13.18 2.68
C ILE A 224 2.98 13.59 1.75
N ALA A 225 1.74 13.58 2.23
CA ALA A 225 0.58 13.96 1.44
C ALA A 225 0.71 15.39 0.87
N ALA A 226 1.10 16.37 1.69
CA ALA A 226 1.30 17.75 1.24
C ALA A 226 2.43 17.87 0.20
N ARG A 227 3.55 17.17 0.39
CA ARG A 227 4.68 17.21 -0.54
C ARG A 227 4.33 16.60 -1.90
N PHE A 228 3.57 15.51 -1.88
CA PHE A 228 3.28 14.72 -3.08
C PHE A 228 1.95 15.03 -3.77
N ALA A 229 1.10 15.90 -3.21
CA ALA A 229 -0.13 16.36 -3.86
C ALA A 229 0.10 16.97 -5.26
N LYS A 230 1.24 17.64 -5.49
CA LYS A 230 1.63 18.15 -6.81
C LYS A 230 1.92 17.04 -7.86
N TYR A 231 2.06 15.80 -7.39
CA TYR A 231 2.26 14.61 -8.21
C TYR A 231 0.96 13.80 -8.38
N ASP A 232 -0.20 14.46 -8.29
CA ASP A 232 -1.49 13.88 -8.64
C ASP A 232 -1.46 13.17 -10.00
N GLY A 233 -2.20 12.07 -10.08
CA GLY A 233 -2.16 11.13 -11.19
C GLY A 233 -0.94 10.20 -11.22
N THR A 234 0.11 10.44 -10.44
CA THR A 234 1.30 9.56 -10.34
C THR A 234 1.40 8.89 -8.97
N VAL A 235 1.29 9.67 -7.89
CA VAL A 235 1.11 9.12 -6.55
C VAL A 235 -0.37 8.83 -6.37
N THR A 236 -0.72 7.55 -6.44
CA THR A 236 -2.12 7.10 -6.50
C THR A 236 -2.60 6.56 -5.16
N SER A 237 -1.67 6.22 -4.27
CA SER A 237 -2.00 5.84 -2.89
C SER A 237 -0.93 6.28 -1.89
N ILE A 238 -1.34 6.41 -0.63
CA ILE A 238 -0.44 6.56 0.53
C ILE A 238 -0.82 5.48 1.54
N GLU A 239 0.09 4.57 1.87
CA GLU A 239 -0.12 3.62 2.95
C GLU A 239 0.23 4.27 4.29
N LEU A 240 -0.65 4.09 5.27
CA LEU A 240 -0.51 4.79 6.54
C LEU A 240 0.53 4.14 7.44
N LEU A 241 0.66 2.81 7.42
CA LEU A 241 1.59 2.06 8.24
C LEU A 241 1.77 0.65 7.69
N ASN A 242 3.02 0.25 7.47
CA ASN A 242 3.36 -1.14 7.12
C ASN A 242 3.24 -2.06 8.34
N GLU A 243 2.62 -3.22 8.16
CA GLU A 243 2.72 -4.38 9.07
C GLU A 243 2.60 -4.09 10.59
N PRO A 244 1.57 -3.39 11.08
CA PRO A 244 1.31 -3.35 12.52
C PRO A 244 1.03 -4.78 13.02
N ALA A 245 1.80 -5.23 14.02
CA ALA A 245 1.79 -6.61 14.51
C ALA A 245 0.54 -6.96 15.36
N GLY A 246 -0.63 -7.01 14.74
CA GLY A 246 -1.91 -7.28 15.41
C GLY A 246 -1.95 -8.59 16.19
N PHE A 247 -1.20 -9.61 15.74
CA PHE A 247 -1.07 -10.91 16.40
C PHE A 247 -0.45 -10.84 17.80
N VAL A 248 0.23 -9.73 18.17
CA VAL A 248 0.74 -9.52 19.54
C VAL A 248 -0.39 -9.28 20.55
N GLY A 249 -1.57 -8.85 20.08
CA GLY A 249 -2.76 -8.65 20.91
C GLY A 249 -2.71 -7.37 21.76
N GLY A 250 -3.39 -7.40 22.91
CA GLY A 250 -3.56 -6.22 23.77
C GLY A 250 -4.36 -5.12 23.06
N ASN A 251 -3.90 -3.87 23.17
CA ASN A 251 -4.54 -2.70 22.56
C ASN A 251 -4.00 -2.36 21.15
N ILE A 252 -3.17 -3.21 20.54
CA ILE A 252 -2.53 -2.92 19.23
C ILE A 252 -3.56 -2.63 18.14
N LEU A 253 -4.61 -3.44 18.06
CA LEU A 253 -5.59 -3.32 16.98
C LEU A 253 -6.43 -2.06 17.12
N ASP A 254 -6.91 -1.75 18.33
CA ASP A 254 -7.68 -0.53 18.59
C ASP A 254 -6.82 0.72 18.37
N PHE A 255 -5.58 0.71 18.85
CA PHE A 255 -4.62 1.79 18.63
C PHE A 255 -4.34 1.99 17.13
N THR A 256 -4.15 0.90 16.39
CA THR A 256 -3.92 0.93 14.93
C THR A 256 -5.14 1.46 14.18
N LYS A 257 -6.36 1.06 14.54
CA LYS A 257 -7.59 1.59 13.95
C LYS A 257 -7.76 3.08 14.22
N ASN A 258 -7.45 3.54 15.44
CA ASN A 258 -7.47 4.96 15.78
C ASN A 258 -6.43 5.75 14.98
N TYR A 259 -5.22 5.19 14.82
CA TYR A 259 -4.20 5.77 13.96
C TYR A 259 -4.65 5.83 12.49
N TYR A 260 -5.23 4.76 11.95
CA TYR A 260 -5.76 4.73 10.58
C TYR A 260 -6.83 5.79 10.35
N ASN A 261 -7.76 5.97 11.29
CA ASN A 261 -8.76 7.04 11.22
C ASN A 261 -8.11 8.43 11.17
N SER A 262 -7.18 8.71 12.08
CA SER A 262 -6.51 10.01 12.13
C SER A 262 -5.60 10.26 10.92
N GLY A 263 -4.85 9.25 10.49
CA GLY A 263 -3.98 9.29 9.31
C GLY A 263 -4.77 9.49 8.01
N TYR A 264 -5.95 8.86 7.89
CA TYR A 264 -6.87 9.09 6.78
C TYR A 264 -7.22 10.57 6.64
N TYR A 265 -7.70 11.21 7.70
CA TYR A 265 -8.06 12.63 7.64
C TYR A 265 -6.84 13.55 7.45
N ALA A 266 -5.70 13.22 8.07
CA ALA A 266 -4.48 14.01 7.93
C ALA A 266 -3.90 13.98 6.50
N ALA A 267 -3.95 12.83 5.82
CA ALA A 267 -3.58 12.70 4.42
C ALA A 267 -4.60 13.36 3.50
N ARG A 268 -5.89 13.04 3.68
CA ARG A 268 -7.01 13.58 2.88
C ARG A 268 -7.07 15.10 2.89
N ALA A 269 -6.76 15.74 4.02
CA ALA A 269 -6.73 17.19 4.15
C ALA A 269 -5.63 17.86 3.30
N LYS A 270 -4.62 17.11 2.85
CA LYS A 270 -3.48 17.62 2.07
C LYS A 270 -3.46 17.11 0.63
N PHE A 271 -3.96 15.90 0.40
CA PHE A 271 -3.99 15.26 -0.91
C PHE A 271 -5.33 14.54 -1.08
N GLY A 272 -6.32 15.27 -1.61
CA GLY A 272 -7.67 14.75 -1.80
C GLY A 272 -7.70 13.55 -2.73
N ASN A 273 -6.92 13.53 -3.81
CA ASN A 273 -7.06 12.53 -4.87
C ASN A 273 -6.40 11.17 -4.58
N ALA A 274 -5.32 11.10 -3.79
CA ALA A 274 -4.63 9.82 -3.52
C ALA A 274 -5.49 8.85 -2.70
N ALA A 275 -5.59 7.58 -3.06
CA ALA A 275 -6.23 6.57 -2.21
C ALA A 275 -5.47 6.41 -0.87
N ILE A 276 -6.18 6.11 0.22
CA ILE A 276 -5.55 5.85 1.52
C ILE A 276 -5.48 4.34 1.72
N MET A 277 -4.29 3.80 1.90
CA MET A 277 -4.08 2.36 2.09
C MET A 277 -3.82 2.05 3.57
N ILE A 278 -4.41 0.95 4.04
CA ILE A 278 -4.21 0.41 5.39
C ILE A 278 -3.77 -1.04 5.30
N HIS A 279 -2.75 -1.44 6.06
CA HIS A 279 -2.33 -2.84 6.17
C HIS A 279 -3.29 -3.64 7.07
N ASP A 280 -3.47 -4.93 6.78
CA ASP A 280 -4.41 -5.83 7.46
C ASP A 280 -4.03 -6.22 8.91
N ALA A 281 -2.92 -5.70 9.40
CA ALA A 281 -2.34 -5.97 10.72
C ALA A 281 -2.19 -7.47 11.07
N PHE A 282 -2.07 -8.35 10.07
CA PHE A 282 -2.03 -9.81 10.20
C PHE A 282 -3.31 -10.45 10.77
N MET A 283 -4.46 -9.75 10.73
CA MET A 283 -5.72 -10.23 11.33
C MET A 283 -6.62 -11.03 10.36
N GLY A 284 -6.16 -11.27 9.14
CA GLY A 284 -6.95 -11.88 8.07
C GLY A 284 -7.99 -10.93 7.48
N LEU A 285 -8.41 -11.20 6.25
CA LEU A 285 -9.21 -10.28 5.45
C LEU A 285 -10.60 -9.98 6.04
N ASP A 286 -11.24 -10.97 6.66
CA ASP A 286 -12.58 -10.83 7.22
C ASP A 286 -12.64 -9.89 8.45
N TYR A 287 -11.53 -9.72 9.16
CA TYR A 287 -11.43 -8.79 10.29
C TYR A 287 -11.71 -7.33 9.89
N TRP A 288 -11.42 -6.98 8.63
CA TRP A 288 -11.56 -5.63 8.08
C TRP A 288 -12.91 -5.39 7.38
N ARG A 289 -13.83 -6.36 7.43
CA ARG A 289 -15.18 -6.20 6.87
C ARG A 289 -15.92 -5.07 7.59
N GLY A 290 -16.50 -4.15 6.82
CA GLY A 290 -17.24 -3.00 7.35
C GLY A 290 -16.36 -1.87 7.91
N VAL A 291 -15.03 -2.00 7.88
CA VAL A 291 -14.12 -0.93 8.27
C VAL A 291 -13.93 0.06 7.12
N ALA A 292 -13.81 1.34 7.47
CA ALA A 292 -13.49 2.43 6.53
C ALA A 292 -14.44 2.51 5.31
N GLN A 293 -15.75 2.43 5.57
CA GLN A 293 -16.78 2.38 4.53
C GLN A 293 -17.36 3.75 4.14
N PRO A 294 -17.92 3.88 2.93
CA PRO A 294 -18.74 5.03 2.54
C PRO A 294 -20.02 5.19 3.39
N PRO A 295 -20.57 6.41 3.52
CA PRO A 295 -20.09 7.66 2.92
C PRO A 295 -18.95 8.34 3.69
N GLN A 296 -18.63 7.87 4.90
CA GLN A 296 -17.65 8.49 5.79
C GLN A 296 -16.23 8.42 5.25
N TYR A 297 -15.84 7.27 4.69
CA TYR A 297 -14.54 7.05 4.09
C TYR A 297 -14.70 6.76 2.60
N GLN A 298 -13.77 7.27 1.80
CA GLN A 298 -13.76 7.07 0.36
C GLN A 298 -12.36 6.66 -0.08
N GLN A 299 -12.32 5.75 -1.07
CA GLN A 299 -11.09 5.23 -1.67
C GLN A 299 -10.06 4.79 -0.66
N VAL A 300 -10.49 3.86 0.19
CA VAL A 300 -9.61 3.17 1.10
C VAL A 300 -9.22 1.83 0.46
N LEU A 301 -7.93 1.56 0.43
CA LEU A 301 -7.34 0.30 -0.03
C LEU A 301 -7.00 -0.55 1.19
N LEU A 302 -7.19 -1.86 1.08
CA LEU A 302 -6.67 -2.81 2.05
C LEU A 302 -5.41 -3.45 1.46
N ASP A 303 -4.30 -3.37 2.19
CA ASP A 303 -3.09 -4.12 1.90
C ASP A 303 -3.03 -5.40 2.73
N THR A 304 -2.67 -6.51 2.09
CA THR A 304 -2.43 -7.81 2.72
C THR A 304 -1.15 -8.42 2.18
N HIS A 305 -0.36 -9.03 3.06
CA HIS A 305 0.90 -9.65 2.70
C HIS A 305 0.78 -11.17 2.76
N ILE A 306 1.17 -11.85 1.69
CA ILE A 306 0.97 -13.29 1.55
C ILE A 306 2.32 -13.98 1.30
N TYR A 307 2.77 -14.70 2.32
CA TYR A 307 4.00 -15.49 2.31
C TYR A 307 3.76 -16.90 2.85
N SER A 308 4.62 -17.84 2.45
CA SER A 308 4.57 -19.23 2.91
C SER A 308 5.95 -19.73 3.37
N VAL A 309 6.74 -18.88 4.03
CA VAL A 309 8.15 -19.19 4.37
C VAL A 309 8.60 -18.81 5.79
N PHE A 310 7.72 -18.24 6.62
CA PHE A 310 8.11 -17.67 7.93
C PHE A 310 7.77 -18.57 9.13
N SER A 311 7.39 -19.83 8.92
CA SER A 311 7.28 -20.87 9.95
C SER A 311 7.91 -22.19 9.49
N PRO A 312 8.29 -23.10 10.41
CA PRO A 312 8.80 -24.43 10.05
C PRO A 312 7.83 -25.21 9.15
N ASP A 313 6.53 -25.18 9.47
CA ASP A 313 5.49 -25.86 8.68
C ASP A 313 5.34 -25.27 7.27
N GLN A 314 5.50 -23.94 7.16
CA GLN A 314 5.44 -23.22 5.90
C GLN A 314 6.59 -23.61 4.96
N VAL A 315 7.84 -23.62 5.45
CA VAL A 315 9.00 -24.01 4.63
C VAL A 315 9.01 -25.51 4.30
N ALA A 316 8.34 -26.34 5.11
CA ALA A 316 8.20 -27.77 4.89
C ALA A 316 7.09 -28.16 3.91
N MET A 317 6.23 -27.22 3.47
CA MET A 317 5.18 -27.52 2.50
C MET A 317 5.74 -28.09 1.20
N SER A 318 5.17 -29.21 0.73
CA SER A 318 5.38 -29.66 -0.65
C SER A 318 4.86 -28.61 -1.65
N GLU A 319 5.33 -28.66 -2.89
CA GLU A 319 4.86 -27.74 -3.94
C GLU A 319 3.34 -27.80 -4.11
N ASP A 320 2.76 -29.01 -4.15
CA ASP A 320 1.31 -29.20 -4.27
C ASP A 320 0.53 -28.63 -3.08
N ALA A 321 1.01 -28.85 -1.86
CA ALA A 321 0.38 -28.28 -0.66
C ALA A 321 0.43 -26.74 -0.68
N ARG A 322 1.55 -26.18 -1.12
CA ARG A 322 1.75 -24.73 -1.24
C ARG A 322 0.86 -24.11 -2.31
N LEU A 323 0.77 -24.72 -3.49
CA LEU A 323 -0.14 -24.29 -4.56
C LEU A 323 -1.59 -24.33 -4.08
N ASN A 324 -2.01 -25.42 -3.43
CA ASN A 324 -3.35 -25.53 -2.85
C ASN A 324 -3.60 -24.46 -1.77
N ASN A 325 -2.59 -24.15 -0.94
CA ASN A 325 -2.70 -23.09 0.06
C ASN A 325 -2.96 -21.73 -0.61
N TYR A 326 -2.25 -21.39 -1.70
CA TYR A 326 -2.51 -20.17 -2.44
C TYR A 326 -3.88 -20.17 -3.12
N CYS A 327 -4.27 -21.25 -3.80
CA CYS A 327 -5.59 -21.35 -4.43
C CYS A 327 -6.74 -21.16 -3.45
N GLY A 328 -6.59 -21.67 -2.21
CA GLY A 328 -7.57 -21.50 -1.15
C GLY A 328 -7.87 -20.04 -0.77
N GLN A 329 -6.98 -19.09 -1.13
CA GLN A 329 -7.14 -17.67 -0.81
C GLN A 329 -8.04 -16.93 -1.81
N ALA A 330 -8.34 -17.52 -2.97
CA ALA A 330 -9.04 -16.86 -4.07
C ALA A 330 -10.40 -16.26 -3.66
N ASN A 331 -11.22 -17.02 -2.92
CA ASN A 331 -12.54 -16.58 -2.48
C ASN A 331 -12.46 -15.49 -1.41
N GLY A 332 -11.49 -15.58 -0.49
CA GLY A 332 -11.26 -14.57 0.53
C GLY A 332 -10.84 -13.24 -0.08
N LEU A 333 -9.92 -13.27 -1.05
CA LEU A 333 -9.48 -12.10 -1.79
C LEU A 333 -10.60 -11.45 -2.61
N ALA A 334 -11.40 -12.26 -3.32
CA ALA A 334 -12.57 -11.75 -4.05
C ALA A 334 -13.60 -11.09 -3.12
N SER A 335 -13.88 -11.72 -1.98
CA SER A 335 -14.82 -11.19 -0.98
C SER A 335 -14.32 -9.89 -0.34
N SER A 336 -13.03 -9.87 0.03
CA SER A 336 -12.36 -8.70 0.58
C SER A 336 -12.39 -7.52 -0.39
N ASN A 337 -12.14 -7.78 -1.68
CA ASN A 337 -12.15 -6.76 -2.72
C ASN A 337 -13.53 -6.10 -2.93
N GLY A 338 -14.62 -6.79 -2.56
CA GLY A 338 -15.97 -6.21 -2.54
C GLY A 338 -16.24 -5.28 -1.37
N ASN A 339 -15.42 -5.33 -0.31
CA ASN A 339 -15.52 -4.50 0.89
C ASN A 339 -14.60 -3.26 0.83
N LEU A 340 -13.32 -3.48 0.55
CA LEU A 340 -12.33 -2.44 0.22
C LEU A 340 -11.55 -2.95 -0.98
N TRP A 341 -11.02 -2.08 -1.83
CA TRP A 341 -10.15 -2.58 -2.91
C TRP A 341 -8.90 -3.19 -2.28
N THR A 342 -8.76 -4.50 -2.39
CA THR A 342 -7.70 -5.26 -1.73
C THR A 342 -6.55 -5.50 -2.70
N ILE A 343 -5.34 -5.18 -2.28
CA ILE A 343 -4.11 -5.42 -3.04
C ILE A 343 -3.25 -6.36 -2.20
N VAL A 344 -2.65 -7.35 -2.84
CA VAL A 344 -1.58 -8.13 -2.22
C VAL A 344 -0.29 -7.33 -2.36
N GLY A 345 -0.01 -6.43 -1.42
CA GLY A 345 1.09 -5.45 -1.50
C GLY A 345 2.47 -6.04 -1.30
N GLU A 346 2.54 -7.24 -0.72
CA GLU A 346 3.77 -8.00 -0.65
C GLU A 346 3.56 -9.51 -0.76
N TRP A 347 4.42 -10.15 -1.56
CA TRP A 347 4.49 -11.59 -1.79
C TRP A 347 5.75 -11.93 -2.61
N THR A 348 6.13 -13.20 -2.68
CA THR A 348 7.26 -13.68 -3.50
C THR A 348 6.96 -15.05 -4.11
N ALA A 349 7.76 -15.48 -5.09
CA ALA A 349 7.74 -16.85 -5.60
C ALA A 349 8.61 -17.80 -4.75
N ALA A 350 9.51 -17.27 -3.90
CA ALA A 350 10.41 -18.07 -3.08
C ALA A 350 9.66 -19.03 -2.15
N PRO A 351 9.93 -20.36 -2.22
CA PRO A 351 9.31 -21.34 -1.34
C PRO A 351 10.15 -21.61 -0.06
N THR A 352 11.26 -20.91 0.13
CA THR A 352 12.17 -21.10 1.27
C THR A 352 12.52 -19.77 1.90
N ASP A 353 13.09 -19.82 3.11
CA ASP A 353 13.65 -18.66 3.79
C ASP A 353 15.20 -18.65 3.73
N CYS A 354 15.76 -19.15 2.62
CA CYS A 354 17.21 -19.34 2.45
C CYS A 354 17.99 -18.06 2.16
N ALA A 355 17.31 -16.96 1.79
CA ALA A 355 17.98 -15.70 1.51
C ALA A 355 18.83 -15.23 2.70
N LYS A 356 20.09 -14.90 2.42
CA LYS A 356 21.05 -14.43 3.45
C LYS A 356 20.42 -13.28 4.23
N TYR A 357 20.37 -13.43 5.56
CA TYR A 357 19.82 -12.44 6.51
C TYR A 357 18.32 -12.18 6.43
N LEU A 358 17.53 -12.95 5.67
CA LEU A 358 16.07 -12.77 5.57
C LEU A 358 15.40 -12.79 6.96
N ASN A 359 15.86 -13.70 7.82
CA ASN A 359 15.41 -13.83 9.20
C ASN A 359 16.10 -12.86 10.19
N GLY A 360 16.94 -11.97 9.67
CA GLY A 360 17.81 -11.05 10.40
C GLY A 360 19.29 -11.40 10.29
N ARG A 361 20.14 -10.37 10.41
CA ARG A 361 21.60 -10.55 10.40
C ARG A 361 22.04 -11.46 11.55
N GLY A 362 22.81 -12.50 11.21
CA GLY A 362 23.29 -13.50 12.17
C GLY A 362 22.25 -14.57 12.55
N VAL A 363 21.09 -14.60 11.88
CA VAL A 363 20.05 -15.61 12.07
C VAL A 363 20.01 -16.54 10.85
N GLY A 364 19.93 -17.84 11.08
CA GLY A 364 19.88 -18.86 10.02
C GLY A 364 18.52 -18.97 9.32
N ALA A 365 18.35 -20.02 8.51
CA ALA A 365 17.12 -20.34 7.79
C ALA A 365 16.38 -21.50 8.44
N ARG A 366 15.04 -21.49 8.39
CA ARG A 366 14.23 -22.61 8.87
C ARG A 366 14.38 -23.80 7.94
N TYR A 367 14.50 -23.56 6.63
CA TYR A 367 14.56 -24.59 5.60
C TYR A 367 15.73 -25.57 5.75
N ASP A 368 16.92 -25.08 6.12
CA ASP A 368 18.10 -25.93 6.37
C ASP A 368 18.31 -26.26 7.86
N GLY A 369 17.36 -25.87 8.72
CA GLY A 369 17.41 -26.11 10.16
C GLY A 369 18.36 -25.21 10.95
N SER A 370 18.98 -24.19 10.32
CA SER A 370 19.94 -23.31 11.00
C SER A 370 19.32 -22.14 11.78
N PHE A 371 18.01 -21.89 11.65
CA PHE A 371 17.29 -20.83 12.38
C PHE A 371 17.21 -21.09 13.90
N GLY A 372 17.15 -22.35 14.32
CA GLY A 372 16.84 -22.74 15.70
C GLY A 372 15.33 -22.66 15.98
N GLN A 373 14.92 -22.50 17.24
CA GLN A 373 13.51 -22.28 17.65
C GLN A 373 12.50 -23.28 17.03
N GLY A 374 12.85 -24.57 17.00
CA GLY A 374 11.98 -25.61 16.46
C GLY A 374 12.08 -25.82 14.94
N SER A 375 12.99 -25.12 14.24
CA SER A 375 13.34 -25.48 12.87
C SER A 375 13.97 -26.87 12.79
N TYR A 376 13.68 -27.59 11.72
CA TYR A 376 14.27 -28.88 11.38
C TYR A 376 14.70 -28.86 9.92
N TYR A 377 15.62 -29.76 9.55
CA TYR A 377 16.13 -29.82 8.19
C TYR A 377 15.03 -30.27 7.21
N VAL A 378 14.70 -29.41 6.24
CA VAL A 378 13.82 -29.71 5.09
C VAL A 378 14.67 -29.93 3.84
N GLY A 379 15.67 -29.07 3.62
CA GLY A 379 16.55 -29.14 2.46
C GLY A 379 17.74 -28.19 2.55
N SER A 380 18.63 -28.25 1.57
CA SER A 380 19.80 -27.36 1.52
C SER A 380 19.43 -25.99 0.95
N CYS A 381 20.01 -24.93 1.51
CA CYS A 381 19.89 -23.58 0.96
C CYS A 381 20.88 -23.26 -0.17
N ALA A 382 21.86 -24.13 -0.44
CA ALA A 382 22.98 -23.84 -1.35
C ALA A 382 22.55 -23.53 -2.80
N ASP A 383 21.44 -24.12 -3.26
CA ASP A 383 20.90 -23.96 -4.62
C ASP A 383 19.54 -23.24 -4.64
N LYS A 384 19.19 -22.55 -3.55
CA LYS A 384 17.90 -21.87 -3.34
C LYS A 384 18.02 -20.38 -3.06
N THR A 385 19.22 -19.80 -3.18
CA THR A 385 19.44 -18.36 -3.03
C THR A 385 20.64 -17.88 -3.86
N GLY A 386 21.21 -16.71 -3.56
CA GLY A 386 22.34 -16.14 -4.28
C GLY A 386 21.90 -15.37 -5.51
N ASP A 387 22.69 -15.43 -6.59
CA ASP A 387 22.39 -14.76 -7.86
C ASP A 387 21.51 -15.61 -8.80
N GLY A 388 21.12 -16.82 -8.38
CA GLY A 388 20.29 -17.75 -9.13
C GLY A 388 21.04 -18.61 -10.15
N SER A 389 22.37 -18.50 -10.27
CA SER A 389 23.16 -19.31 -11.21
C SER A 389 23.07 -20.81 -10.94
N ASN A 390 22.91 -21.18 -9.67
CA ASN A 390 22.85 -22.57 -9.20
C ASN A 390 21.43 -23.14 -9.18
N PHE A 391 20.41 -22.37 -9.56
CA PHE A 391 19.02 -22.85 -9.57
C PHE A 391 18.86 -23.95 -10.62
N SER A 392 18.45 -25.14 -10.16
CA SER A 392 18.13 -26.25 -11.06
C SER A 392 16.93 -25.92 -11.95
N ALA A 393 16.84 -26.58 -13.12
CA ALA A 393 15.70 -26.42 -14.01
C ALA A 393 14.36 -26.72 -13.32
N ALA A 394 14.33 -27.75 -12.46
CA ALA A 394 13.15 -28.11 -11.67
C ALA A 394 12.76 -26.99 -10.69
N TYR A 395 13.73 -26.37 -10.02
CA TYR A 395 13.45 -25.26 -9.10
C TYR A 395 12.93 -24.02 -9.83
N LYS A 396 13.51 -23.67 -10.99
CA LYS A 396 12.99 -22.57 -11.84
C LYS A 396 11.57 -22.84 -12.33
N ALA A 397 11.27 -24.08 -12.73
CA ALA A 397 9.90 -24.47 -13.12
C ALA A 397 8.92 -24.37 -11.95
N SER A 398 9.35 -24.73 -10.73
CA SER A 398 8.57 -24.56 -9.51
C SER A 398 8.28 -23.08 -9.21
N LEU A 399 9.31 -22.22 -9.24
CA LEU A 399 9.17 -20.77 -9.08
C LEU A 399 8.20 -20.17 -10.11
N GLN A 400 8.29 -20.60 -11.36
CA GLN A 400 7.36 -20.17 -12.42
C GLN A 400 5.92 -20.56 -12.12
N ARG A 401 5.70 -21.81 -11.69
CA ARG A 401 4.37 -22.32 -11.32
C ARG A 401 3.78 -21.55 -10.15
N LEU A 402 4.59 -21.30 -9.11
CA LEU A 402 4.21 -20.52 -7.95
C LEU A 402 3.87 -19.08 -8.34
N PHE A 403 4.69 -18.43 -9.18
CA PHE A 403 4.45 -17.08 -9.66
C PHE A 403 3.11 -16.99 -10.43
N GLU A 404 2.93 -17.83 -11.46
CA GLU A 404 1.75 -17.81 -12.33
C GLU A 404 0.46 -18.15 -11.56
N THR A 405 0.53 -19.06 -10.59
CA THR A 405 -0.60 -19.41 -9.72
C THR A 405 -0.95 -18.25 -8.79
N GLN A 406 0.03 -17.66 -8.11
CA GLN A 406 -0.18 -16.54 -7.19
C GLN A 406 -0.80 -15.34 -7.91
N ILE A 407 -0.29 -14.90 -9.07
CA ILE A 407 -0.91 -13.78 -9.80
C ILE A 407 -2.34 -14.10 -10.31
N SER A 408 -2.66 -15.39 -10.53
CA SER A 408 -4.02 -15.84 -10.87
C SER A 408 -4.99 -15.76 -9.70
N VAL A 409 -4.49 -16.00 -8.50
CA VAL A 409 -5.24 -15.86 -7.25
C VAL A 409 -5.35 -14.38 -6.85
N TYR A 410 -4.27 -13.62 -6.89
CA TYR A 410 -4.24 -12.24 -6.38
C TYR A 410 -5.03 -11.27 -7.27
N GLU A 411 -5.13 -11.53 -8.57
CA GLU A 411 -6.02 -10.78 -9.46
C GLU A 411 -7.51 -11.11 -9.29
N ARG A 412 -7.88 -12.00 -8.36
CA ARG A 412 -9.27 -12.06 -7.86
C ARG A 412 -9.64 -10.83 -7.03
N ALA A 413 -8.65 -10.15 -6.47
CA ALA A 413 -8.77 -8.82 -5.87
C ALA A 413 -8.26 -7.72 -6.83
N SER A 414 -7.89 -6.54 -6.32
CA SER A 414 -7.45 -5.40 -7.14
C SER A 414 -6.05 -5.54 -7.72
N GLY A 415 -5.28 -6.57 -7.34
CA GLY A 415 -4.00 -6.90 -7.94
C GLY A 415 -2.92 -7.19 -6.91
N TRP A 416 -1.67 -7.00 -7.30
CA TRP A 416 -0.51 -7.45 -6.55
C TRP A 416 0.73 -6.57 -6.76
N VAL A 417 1.62 -6.57 -5.78
CA VAL A 417 2.91 -5.91 -5.81
C VAL A 417 3.98 -6.88 -5.30
N PHE A 418 4.86 -7.35 -6.18
CA PHE A 418 5.86 -8.37 -5.86
C PHE A 418 6.97 -7.79 -4.99
N TRP A 419 7.39 -8.53 -3.97
CA TRP A 419 8.52 -8.18 -3.12
C TRP A 419 9.77 -8.98 -3.54
N THR A 420 10.76 -8.40 -4.21
CA THR A 420 10.97 -6.98 -4.60
C THR A 420 11.52 -6.87 -6.04
N TRP A 421 11.70 -5.67 -6.61
CA TRP A 421 12.28 -5.51 -7.95
C TRP A 421 13.66 -6.14 -8.08
N LYS A 422 14.54 -5.94 -7.09
CA LYS A 422 15.90 -6.51 -7.09
C LYS A 422 16.51 -6.69 -5.71
N THR A 423 17.44 -7.64 -5.61
CA THR A 423 18.26 -7.91 -4.41
C THR A 423 19.72 -8.08 -4.80
N GLU A 424 20.67 -8.07 -3.86
CA GLU A 424 22.07 -8.38 -4.19
C GLU A 424 22.31 -9.88 -4.32
N SER A 425 21.71 -10.70 -3.46
CA SER A 425 22.01 -12.14 -3.36
C SER A 425 20.82 -13.01 -2.96
N ALA A 426 19.60 -12.67 -3.38
CA ALA A 426 18.38 -13.44 -3.12
C ALA A 426 17.52 -13.53 -4.41
N ALA A 427 17.99 -14.29 -5.40
CA ALA A 427 17.40 -14.32 -6.74
C ALA A 427 15.94 -14.81 -6.82
N ASP A 428 15.51 -15.65 -5.88
CA ASP A 428 14.14 -16.13 -5.74
C ASP A 428 13.18 -15.07 -5.16
N TRP A 429 13.71 -13.95 -4.64
CA TRP A 429 13.00 -12.75 -4.20
C TRP A 429 13.17 -11.56 -5.16
N ASP A 430 13.81 -11.78 -6.31
CA ASP A 430 14.27 -10.72 -7.22
C ASP A 430 13.49 -10.80 -8.53
N TYR A 431 12.59 -9.84 -8.75
CA TYR A 431 11.76 -9.82 -9.95
C TYR A 431 12.59 -9.70 -11.24
N GLN A 432 13.62 -8.84 -11.22
CA GLN A 432 14.50 -8.60 -12.36
C GLN A 432 15.27 -9.87 -12.75
N ARG A 433 15.82 -10.61 -11.79
CA ARG A 433 16.46 -11.90 -12.04
C ARG A 433 15.47 -12.97 -12.44
N GLY A 434 14.24 -12.93 -11.92
CA GLY A 434 13.17 -13.81 -12.36
C GLY A 434 12.83 -13.70 -13.83
N LEU A 435 12.76 -12.47 -14.35
CA LEU A 435 12.59 -12.22 -15.78
C LEU A 435 13.78 -12.74 -16.57
N LYS A 436 15.02 -12.40 -16.15
CA LYS A 436 16.24 -12.84 -16.83
C LYS A 436 16.41 -14.36 -16.83
N GLY A 437 16.02 -15.01 -15.74
CA GLY A 437 16.17 -16.43 -15.53
C GLY A 437 15.00 -17.28 -16.03
N GLY A 438 13.92 -16.65 -16.48
CA GLY A 438 12.78 -17.31 -17.13
C GLY A 438 11.74 -17.91 -16.19
N TRP A 439 11.84 -17.69 -14.87
CA TRP A 439 10.80 -18.13 -13.92
C TRP A 439 9.76 -17.04 -13.61
N ILE A 440 9.93 -15.83 -14.14
CA ILE A 440 8.87 -14.81 -14.20
C ILE A 440 8.64 -14.47 -15.68
N THR A 441 7.37 -14.43 -16.08
CA THR A 441 6.97 -14.13 -17.46
C THR A 441 6.83 -12.62 -17.70
N TYR A 442 7.26 -12.16 -18.87
CA TYR A 442 6.92 -10.82 -19.36
C TYR A 442 5.45 -10.71 -19.77
N ASN A 443 4.83 -11.82 -20.19
CA ASN A 443 3.42 -11.83 -20.55
C ASN A 443 2.57 -12.22 -19.35
N LEU A 444 2.25 -11.24 -18.50
CA LEU A 444 1.45 -11.42 -17.28
C LEU A 444 0.00 -11.91 -17.53
N ASN A 445 -0.46 -11.91 -18.78
CA ASN A 445 -1.76 -12.45 -19.19
C ASN A 445 -1.67 -13.92 -19.63
N SER A 446 -0.48 -14.48 -19.80
CA SER A 446 -0.26 -15.89 -20.15
C SER A 446 0.27 -16.66 -18.94
N ARG A 447 -0.51 -17.64 -18.48
CA ARG A 447 -0.25 -18.38 -17.24
C ARG A 447 -0.43 -19.89 -17.44
N PRO A 448 0.27 -20.50 -18.42
CA PRO A 448 0.05 -21.90 -18.79
C PRO A 448 0.44 -22.90 -17.69
N ASN A 449 1.24 -22.47 -16.72
CA ASN A 449 1.68 -23.28 -15.59
C ASN A 449 0.82 -23.07 -14.34
N ALA A 450 -0.02 -22.03 -14.29
CA ALA A 450 -0.88 -21.78 -13.14
C ALA A 450 -1.73 -23.02 -12.81
N ARG A 451 -1.84 -23.34 -11.51
CA ARG A 451 -2.58 -24.49 -11.03
C ARG A 451 -3.50 -24.08 -9.89
N CYS A 452 -4.77 -23.90 -10.22
CA CYS A 452 -5.97 -23.93 -9.39
C CYS A 452 -7.08 -24.51 -10.30
#